data_AF-A0AAE5XNQ7-F1
#
_entry.id   AF-A0AAE5XNQ7-F1
#
_cell.length_a   1.000
_cell.length_b   1.000
_cell.length_c   1.000
_cell.angle_alpha   90.00
_cell.angle_beta   90.00
_cell.angle_gamma   90.00
#
_symmetry.space_group_name_H-M   'P 1'
#
loop_
_entity.id
_entity.type
_entity.pdbx_description
1 polymer ?
#
loop_
_entity_poly.entity_id
_entity_poly.type
_entity_poly.pdbx_seq_one_letter_code
_entity_poly.pdbx_strand_id
1 'polypeptide(L)'
;MKAKFIGLIVVFFVVSATAFTFLSKVDENDFDIVCSSFKELSKEGDVDALSHEERVAYITKKLDQKLTADDNAYEAWMATSSAVEGQRYMLFKMAADSTGYESWSCEEMRSLIEPSSE
;
A
#
# COMPACT_ATOMS: atom_id res chain seq x y z
N MET A 1 -50.45 25.11 -55.13
CA MET A 1 -49.80 25.45 -53.84
C MET A 1 -48.69 24.42 -53.59
N LYS A 2 -47.48 24.88 -53.24
CA LYS A 2 -46.23 24.12 -53.32
C LYS A 2 -46.10 23.09 -52.18
N ALA A 3 -45.80 21.83 -52.53
CA ALA A 3 -45.34 20.82 -51.59
C ALA A 3 -43.97 21.21 -51.02
N LYS A 4 -43.78 21.05 -49.70
CA LYS A 4 -42.47 21.15 -49.05
C LYS A 4 -42.19 19.83 -48.34
N PHE A 5 -41.29 19.06 -48.94
CA PHE A 5 -40.58 17.93 -48.35
C PHE A 5 -39.32 18.48 -47.68
N ILE A 6 -39.29 18.57 -46.35
CA ILE A 6 -38.10 18.76 -45.51
C ILE A 6 -38.52 18.25 -44.12
N GLY A 7 -37.89 17.32 -43.43
CA GLY A 7 -36.63 16.61 -43.57
C GLY A 7 -36.54 15.78 -42.29
N LEU A 8 -36.20 14.51 -42.44
CA LEU A 8 -36.03 13.53 -41.37
C LEU A 8 -34.88 13.94 -40.45
N ILE A 9 -35.15 14.21 -39.16
CA ILE A 9 -34.12 14.13 -38.11
C ILE A 9 -34.70 13.37 -36.92
N VAL A 10 -34.41 12.08 -36.93
CA VAL A 10 -34.54 11.16 -35.81
C VAL A 10 -33.43 11.52 -34.82
N VAL A 11 -33.77 12.09 -33.66
CA VAL A 11 -32.80 12.23 -32.55
C VAL A 11 -33.07 11.12 -31.55
N PHE A 12 -32.43 9.97 -31.77
CA PHE A 12 -32.26 8.93 -30.76
C PHE A 12 -31.27 9.46 -29.72
N PHE A 13 -31.78 9.98 -28.59
CA PHE A 13 -30.96 10.20 -27.40
C PHE A 13 -30.70 8.83 -26.74
N VAL A 14 -29.59 8.20 -27.13
CA VAL A 14 -29.02 7.07 -26.38
C VAL A 14 -28.40 7.68 -25.13
N VAL A 15 -29.13 7.67 -24.02
CA VAL A 15 -28.56 7.93 -22.69
C VAL A 15 -27.69 6.72 -22.35
N SER A 16 -26.46 6.73 -22.87
CA SER A 16 -25.42 5.81 -22.40
C SER A 16 -25.04 6.29 -21.00
N ALA A 17 -25.62 5.64 -19.99
CA ALA A 17 -25.11 5.70 -18.63
C ALA A 17 -23.75 4.99 -18.61
N THR A 18 -22.71 5.66 -19.11
CA THR A 18 -21.35 5.30 -18.75
C THR A 18 -21.21 5.60 -17.28
N ALA A 19 -21.44 4.59 -16.45
CA ALA A 19 -20.94 4.59 -15.10
C ALA A 19 -19.43 4.75 -15.19
N PHE A 20 -18.96 5.99 -15.07
CA PHE A 20 -17.58 6.25 -14.68
C PHE A 20 -17.45 5.69 -13.28
N THR A 21 -17.08 4.41 -13.17
CA THR A 21 -16.44 3.90 -11.97
C THR A 21 -15.14 4.67 -11.85
N PHE A 22 -15.20 5.80 -11.14
CA PHE A 22 -14.03 6.36 -10.51
C PHE A 22 -13.47 5.24 -9.63
N LEU A 23 -12.47 4.53 -10.14
CA LEU A 23 -11.51 3.83 -9.29
C LEU A 23 -10.85 4.95 -8.48
N SER A 24 -11.42 5.27 -7.33
CA SER A 24 -10.71 6.01 -6.31
C SER A 24 -9.47 5.18 -6.03
N LYS A 25 -8.33 5.62 -6.56
CA LYS A 25 -7.04 5.21 -6.02
C LYS A 25 -7.11 5.67 -4.57
N VAL A 26 -7.43 4.74 -3.67
CA VAL A 26 -7.27 4.97 -2.23
C VAL A 26 -5.84 5.47 -2.10
N ASP A 27 -5.68 6.67 -1.58
CA ASP A 27 -4.35 7.18 -1.23
C ASP A 27 -3.80 6.16 -0.22
N GLU A 28 -2.88 5.33 -0.70
CA GLU A 28 -2.18 4.34 0.12
C GLU A 28 -1.32 5.16 1.07
N ASN A 29 -1.54 5.03 2.38
CA ASN A 29 -0.73 5.77 3.35
C ASN A 29 0.69 5.18 3.39
N ASP A 30 1.66 5.97 3.87
CA ASP A 30 3.07 5.54 3.81
C ASP A 30 3.34 4.27 4.64
N PHE A 31 2.56 3.99 5.68
CA PHE A 31 2.67 2.73 6.44
C PHE A 31 2.17 1.53 5.63
N ASP A 32 1.16 1.72 4.76
CA ASP A 32 0.74 0.70 3.80
C ASP A 32 1.83 0.44 2.75
N ILE A 33 2.61 1.46 2.35
CA ILE A 33 3.77 1.27 1.46
C ILE A 33 4.82 0.35 2.10
N VAL A 34 5.06 0.49 3.41
CA VAL A 34 5.92 -0.44 4.16
C VAL A 34 5.33 -1.84 4.15
N CYS A 35 4.04 -1.99 4.47
CA CYS A 35 3.37 -3.29 4.44
C CYS A 35 3.42 -3.95 3.05
N SER A 36 3.18 -3.19 1.99
CA SER A 36 3.26 -3.63 0.60
C SER A 36 4.65 -4.14 0.25
N SER A 37 5.71 -3.56 0.82
CA SER A 37 7.09 -4.04 0.64
C SER A 37 7.31 -5.41 1.32
N PHE A 38 6.69 -5.65 2.48
CA PHE A 38 6.66 -6.98 3.12
C PHE A 38 5.83 -8.00 2.32
N LYS A 39 4.72 -7.58 1.73
CA LYS A 39 3.90 -8.40 0.81
C LYS A 39 4.62 -8.77 -0.48
N GLU A 40 5.50 -7.89 -0.96
CA GLU A 40 6.39 -8.19 -2.09
C GLU A 40 7.44 -9.21 -1.65
N LEU A 41 8.09 -8.97 -0.50
CA LEU A 41 9.09 -9.87 0.05
C LEU A 41 8.50 -11.27 0.24
N SER A 42 7.33 -11.42 0.87
CA SER A 42 6.70 -12.72 1.16
C SER A 42 6.41 -13.60 -0.06
N LYS A 43 6.48 -13.04 -1.28
CA LYS A 43 6.29 -13.76 -2.55
C LYS A 43 7.60 -14.25 -3.16
N GLU A 44 8.74 -13.82 -2.63
CA GLU A 44 10.05 -14.32 -3.04
C GLU A 44 10.19 -15.79 -2.60
N GLY A 45 10.84 -16.62 -3.42
CA GLY A 45 10.82 -18.07 -3.26
C GLY A 45 11.60 -18.63 -2.06
N ASP A 46 12.37 -17.78 -1.34
CA ASP A 46 13.26 -18.21 -0.26
C ASP A 46 13.37 -17.20 0.88
N VAL A 47 12.26 -16.56 1.24
CA VAL A 47 12.21 -15.53 2.31
C VAL A 47 12.69 -16.07 3.65
N ASP A 48 12.39 -17.34 3.94
CA ASP A 48 12.77 -17.98 5.20
C ASP A 48 14.29 -18.17 5.31
N ALA A 49 15.01 -18.29 4.18
CA ALA A 49 16.46 -18.34 4.17
C ALA A 49 17.13 -16.98 4.38
N LEU A 50 16.39 -15.87 4.22
CA LEU A 50 16.93 -14.55 4.47
C LEU A 50 17.09 -14.33 5.98
N SER A 51 18.28 -13.90 6.37
CA SER A 51 18.53 -13.35 7.69
C SER A 51 17.70 -12.09 7.93
N HIS A 52 17.51 -11.72 9.21
CA HIS A 52 16.83 -10.48 9.56
C HIS A 52 17.47 -9.26 8.89
N GLU A 53 18.80 -9.19 8.85
CA GLU A 53 19.54 -8.09 8.22
C GLU A 53 19.28 -8.00 6.71
N GLU A 54 19.20 -9.14 6.02
CA GLU A 54 18.87 -9.19 4.59
C GLU A 54 17.42 -8.75 4.32
N ARG A 55 16.47 -9.16 5.18
CA ARG A 55 15.08 -8.69 5.11
C ARG A 55 15.02 -7.19 5.32
N VAL A 56 15.72 -6.67 6.33
CA VAL A 56 15.76 -5.22 6.61
C VAL A 56 16.34 -4.45 5.43
N ALA A 57 17.48 -4.90 4.89
CA ALA A 57 18.10 -4.26 3.73
C ALA A 57 17.20 -4.28 2.49
N TYR A 58 16.48 -5.38 2.26
CA TYR A 58 15.49 -5.47 1.17
C TYR A 58 14.39 -4.43 1.34
N ILE A 59 13.78 -4.36 2.53
CA ILE A 59 12.69 -3.42 2.81
C ILE A 59 13.18 -1.99 2.69
N THR A 60 14.29 -1.61 3.34
CA THR A 60 14.83 -0.24 3.25
C THR A 60 15.09 0.16 1.79
N LYS A 61 15.71 -0.72 0.99
CA LYS A 61 15.94 -0.45 -0.44
C LYS A 61 14.65 -0.21 -1.24
N LYS A 62 13.54 -0.88 -0.87
CA LYS A 62 12.22 -0.65 -1.49
C LYS A 62 11.63 0.68 -1.05
N LEU A 63 11.80 1.06 0.21
CA LEU A 63 11.30 2.33 0.74
C LEU A 63 12.07 3.52 0.18
N ASP A 64 13.38 3.42 -0.03
CA ASP A 64 14.21 4.47 -0.67
C ASP A 64 13.69 4.89 -2.06
N GLN A 65 12.86 4.06 -2.70
CA GLN A 65 12.27 4.32 -4.02
C GLN A 65 10.85 4.88 -3.96
N LYS A 66 10.19 4.80 -2.80
CA LYS A 66 8.75 5.07 -2.64
C LYS A 66 8.46 6.15 -1.60
N LEU A 67 9.34 6.32 -0.62
CA LEU A 67 9.22 7.25 0.50
C LEU A 67 10.44 8.17 0.54
N THR A 68 10.23 9.33 1.13
CA THR A 68 11.25 10.29 1.51
C THR A 68 11.73 10.03 2.94
N ALA A 69 12.92 10.55 3.28
CA ALA A 69 13.51 10.30 4.59
C ALA A 69 12.74 10.97 5.75
N ASP A 70 11.91 11.98 5.45
CA ASP A 70 11.06 12.72 6.37
C ASP A 70 9.63 12.16 6.47
N ASP A 71 9.29 11.12 5.70
CA ASP A 71 7.99 10.45 5.85
C ASP A 71 7.97 9.66 7.17
N ASN A 72 6.88 9.82 7.93
CA ASN A 72 6.72 9.18 9.24
C ASN A 72 6.92 7.66 9.20
N ALA A 73 6.44 7.00 8.14
CA ALA A 73 6.59 5.55 7.99
C ALA A 73 8.05 5.15 7.69
N TYR A 74 8.81 5.97 6.97
CA TYR A 74 10.22 5.74 6.71
C TYR A 74 11.02 5.90 8.02
N GLU A 75 10.82 7.00 8.75
CA GLU A 75 11.48 7.20 10.05
C GLU A 75 11.12 6.09 11.05
N ALA A 76 9.84 5.72 11.13
CA ALA A 76 9.38 4.63 11.98
C ALA A 76 10.07 3.30 11.61
N TRP A 77 10.19 3.00 10.32
CA TRP A 77 10.88 1.79 9.86
C TRP A 77 12.34 1.81 10.31
N MET A 78 13.06 2.89 10.01
CA MET A 78 14.48 3.03 10.37
C MET A 78 14.71 2.97 11.89
N ALA A 79 13.77 3.45 12.70
CA ALA A 79 13.86 3.42 14.16
C ALA A 79 13.57 2.04 14.76
N THR A 80 12.74 1.23 14.10
CA THR A 80 12.18 -0.01 14.69
C THR A 80 12.73 -1.29 14.07
N SER A 81 13.28 -1.23 12.84
CA SER A 81 13.81 -2.40 12.12
C SER A 81 14.95 -3.10 12.86
N SER A 82 15.71 -2.36 13.66
CA SER A 82 16.83 -2.86 14.46
C SER A 82 16.48 -3.04 15.95
N ALA A 83 15.21 -2.87 16.33
CA ALA A 83 14.78 -3.10 17.70
C ALA A 83 14.91 -4.57 18.10
N VAL A 84 14.79 -4.83 19.40
CA VAL A 84 14.79 -6.18 19.97
C VAL A 84 13.69 -7.01 19.31
N GLU A 85 14.03 -8.25 19.02
CA GLU A 85 13.08 -9.24 18.52
C GLU A 85 11.88 -9.38 19.47
N GLY A 86 10.66 -9.53 18.93
CA GLY A 86 9.41 -9.50 19.70
C GLY A 86 8.81 -8.09 19.85
N GLN A 87 9.56 -7.03 19.56
CA GLN A 87 9.11 -5.64 19.75
C GLN A 87 8.95 -4.85 18.45
N ARG A 88 9.54 -5.31 17.35
CA ARG A 88 9.68 -4.53 16.10
C ARG A 88 8.32 -4.15 15.52
N TYR A 89 7.43 -5.13 15.35
CA TYR A 89 6.08 -4.93 14.84
C TYR A 89 5.27 -4.03 15.76
N MET A 90 5.33 -4.26 17.07
CA MET A 90 4.57 -3.46 18.03
C MET A 90 5.04 -2.01 18.02
N LEU A 91 6.35 -1.76 18.00
CA LEU A 91 6.90 -0.40 17.95
C LEU A 91 6.54 0.31 16.63
N PHE A 92 6.62 -0.39 15.50
CA PHE A 92 6.22 0.18 14.22
C PHE A 92 4.71 0.49 14.18
N LYS A 93 3.88 -0.42 14.70
CA LYS A 93 2.44 -0.19 14.84
C LYS A 93 2.15 1.03 15.74
N MET A 94 2.85 1.18 16.87
CA MET A 94 2.69 2.34 17.74
C MET A 94 3.03 3.66 17.02
N ALA A 95 4.02 3.65 16.12
CA ALA A 95 4.32 4.80 15.27
C ALA A 95 3.17 5.12 14.31
N ALA A 96 2.60 4.11 13.64
CA ALA A 96 1.40 4.27 12.81
C ALA A 96 0.22 4.83 13.63
N ASP A 97 -0.05 4.27 14.80
CA ASP A 97 -1.11 4.73 15.70
C ASP A 97 -0.90 6.21 16.09
N SER A 98 0.33 6.61 16.44
CA SER A 98 0.68 7.98 16.83
C SER A 98 0.52 9.03 15.74
N THR A 99 0.46 8.59 14.48
CA THR A 99 0.32 9.46 13.30
C THR A 99 -1.11 9.48 12.75
N GLY A 100 -2.05 8.86 13.47
CA GLY A 100 -3.47 8.85 13.15
C GLY A 100 -3.95 7.59 12.42
N TYR A 101 -3.09 6.57 12.28
CA TYR A 101 -3.43 5.28 11.66
C TYR A 101 -3.70 4.19 12.71
N GLU A 102 -4.56 4.48 13.71
CA GLU A 102 -4.83 3.63 14.90
C GLU A 102 -5.33 2.20 14.59
N SER A 103 -5.88 1.98 13.39
CA SER A 103 -6.35 0.67 12.93
C SER A 103 -5.34 -0.05 12.05
N TRP A 104 -4.14 0.51 11.86
CA TRP A 104 -3.15 -0.06 10.96
C TRP A 104 -2.65 -1.40 11.48
N SER A 105 -2.50 -2.34 10.55
CA SER A 105 -1.94 -3.65 10.83
C SER A 105 -1.35 -4.23 9.55
N CYS A 106 -0.31 -5.04 9.71
CA CYS A 106 0.32 -5.73 8.59
C CYS A 106 0.77 -7.12 9.02
N GLU A 107 0.04 -8.14 8.57
CA GLU A 107 0.31 -9.54 8.92
C GLU A 107 1.63 -10.02 8.32
N GLU A 108 1.95 -9.60 7.10
CA GLU A 108 3.19 -9.96 6.42
C GLU A 108 4.40 -9.36 7.15
N MET A 109 4.31 -8.11 7.58
CA MET A 109 5.36 -7.50 8.41
C MET A 109 5.51 -8.29 9.71
N ARG A 110 4.41 -8.50 10.44
CA ARG A 110 4.43 -9.23 11.72
C ARG A 110 5.08 -10.60 11.57
N SER A 111 4.70 -11.37 10.55
CA SER A 111 5.20 -12.73 10.33
C SER A 111 6.67 -12.77 9.92
N LEU A 112 7.17 -11.73 9.23
CA LEU A 112 8.52 -11.73 8.67
C LEU A 112 9.57 -11.07 9.56
N ILE A 113 9.17 -10.24 10.54
CA ILE A 113 10.13 -9.55 11.44
C ILE A 113 10.10 -10.06 12.89
N GLU A 114 9.05 -10.79 13.25
CA GLU A 114 8.92 -11.45 14.54
C GLU A 114 9.30 -12.93 14.44
N PRO A 115 9.81 -13.55 15.52
CA PRO A 115 10.10 -14.96 15.55
C PRO A 115 8.81 -15.74 15.37
N SER A 116 8.87 -16.84 14.63
CA SER A 116 7.84 -17.88 14.75
C SER A 116 7.86 -18.36 16.20
N SER A 117 6.78 -18.14 16.94
CA SER A 117 6.61 -18.75 18.26
C SER A 117 6.55 -20.27 18.06
N GLU A 118 7.66 -20.96 18.32
CA GLU A 118 7.68 -22.40 18.54
C GLU A 118 6.97 -22.77 19.85
#